data_AF-A0A367M1X5-F1
#
_entry.id   AF-A0A367M1X5-F1
#
_cell.length_a   1.000
_cell.length_b   1.000
_cell.length_c   1.000
_cell.angle_alpha   90.00
_cell.angle_beta   90.00
_cell.angle_gamma   90.00
#
_symmetry.space_group_name_H-M   'P 1'
#
loop_
_entity.id
_entity.type
_entity.pdbx_description
1 polymer ?
#
loop_
_entity_poly.entity_id
_entity_poly.type
_entity_poly.pdbx_seq_one_letter_code
_entity_poly.pdbx_strand_id
1 'polypeptide(L)' 'MSNERDTSRTPTPDHAEHNAFFPSPYSLSQYTSAKTDFDGADYPTPYKGGKKVLMIGT' A
#
# COMPACT_ATOMS: atom_id res chain seq x y z
N MET A 1 15.59 -4.93 -16.42
CA MET A 1 16.01 -4.20 -15.20
C MET A 1 14.80 -4.16 -14.28
N SER A 2 14.66 -4.92 -13.19
CA SER A 2 15.46 -5.89 -12.45
C SER A 2 14.43 -6.87 -11.87
N ASN A 3 14.67 -8.18 -11.90
CA ASN A 3 13.79 -9.14 -11.22
C ASN A 3 14.65 -10.12 -10.42
N GLU A 4 15.58 -9.56 -9.63
CA GLU A 4 16.06 -10.26 -8.45
C GLU A 4 14.92 -10.16 -7.44
N ARG A 5 14.13 -11.23 -7.33
CA ARG A 5 13.14 -11.32 -6.26
C ARG A 5 13.92 -11.28 -4.96
N ASP A 6 13.78 -10.19 -4.21
CA ASP A 6 14.37 -10.10 -2.89
C ASP A 6 13.71 -11.19 -2.02
N THR A 7 14.47 -12.25 -1.75
CA THR A 7 13.96 -13.46 -1.07
C THR A 7 14.08 -13.36 0.44
N SER A 8 14.68 -12.28 0.97
CA SER A 8 14.89 -12.11 2.40
C SER A 8 13.56 -12.05 3.15
N ARG A 9 13.41 -12.96 4.11
CA ARG A 9 12.26 -13.04 5.02
C ARG A 9 12.51 -12.35 6.36
N THR A 10 13.68 -11.76 6.54
CA THR A 10 14.03 -11.02 7.76
C THR A 10 13.33 -9.64 7.75
N PRO A 11 12.61 -9.25 8.82
CA PRO A 11 12.06 -7.90 8.95
C PRO A 11 13.14 -6.83 8.86
N THR A 12 12.82 -5.69 8.24
CA THR A 12 13.77 -4.58 8.08
C THR A 12 13.65 -3.65 9.28
N PRO A 13 14.72 -3.40 10.06
CA PRO A 13 14.66 -2.49 11.20
C PRO A 13 14.18 -1.10 10.78
N ASP A 14 13.27 -0.52 11.56
CA ASP A 14 12.88 0.88 11.45
C ASP A 14 13.81 1.72 12.33
N HIS A 15 14.59 2.62 11.71
CA HIS A 15 15.56 3.46 12.41
C HIS A 15 14.92 4.63 13.18
N ALA A 16 13.64 4.94 12.93
CA ALA A 16 12.96 6.02 13.62
C ALA A 16 12.49 5.64 15.03
N GLU A 17 12.34 4.35 15.34
CA GLU A 17 11.71 3.87 16.58
C GLU A 17 12.50 2.72 17.23
N HIS A 18 12.39 2.59 18.56
CA HIS A 18 13.12 1.57 19.30
C HIS A 18 12.51 0.18 19.08
N ASN A 19 13.32 -0.74 18.53
CA ASN A 19 12.92 -2.14 18.32
C ASN A 19 11.65 -2.28 17.45
N ALA A 20 11.50 -1.39 16.47
CA ALA A 20 10.45 -1.44 15.45
C ALA A 20 10.99 -1.98 14.13
N PHE A 21 10.12 -2.57 13.33
CA PHE A 21 10.48 -3.22 12.08
C PHE A 21 9.41 -3.00 11.01
N PHE A 22 9.86 -2.69 9.80
CA PHE A 22 9.07 -2.80 8.58
C PHE A 22 8.91 -4.26 8.14
N PRO A 23 7.94 -4.54 7.25
CA PRO A 23 7.83 -5.85 6.61
C PRO A 23 9.12 -6.26 5.87
N SER A 24 9.33 -7.56 5.72
CA SER A 24 10.52 -8.09 5.03
C SER A 24 10.46 -7.81 3.52
N PRO A 25 11.61 -7.77 2.82
CA PRO A 25 11.62 -7.59 1.36
C PRO A 25 10.80 -8.63 0.60
N TYR A 26 10.86 -9.91 1.01
CA TYR A 26 10.01 -10.96 0.44
C TYR A 26 8.53 -10.65 0.61
N SER A 27 8.08 -10.26 1.81
CA SER A 27 6.66 -9.94 2.05
C SER A 27 6.19 -8.74 1.24
N LEU A 28 7.03 -7.71 1.07
CA LEU A 28 6.73 -6.57 0.20
C LEU A 28 6.56 -7.02 -1.26
N SER A 29 7.41 -7.93 -1.74
CA SER A 29 7.31 -8.45 -3.12
C SER A 29 6.03 -9.24 -3.41
N GLN A 30 5.41 -9.84 -2.38
CA GLN A 30 4.21 -10.67 -2.52
C GLN A 30 2.92 -9.87 -2.33
N TYR A 31 2.94 -8.88 -1.42
CA TYR A 31 1.72 -8.19 -0.97
C TYR A 31 1.64 -6.73 -1.38
N THR A 32 2.65 -6.20 -2.07
CA THR A 32 2.64 -4.84 -2.59
C THR A 32 3.02 -4.84 -4.07
N SER A 33 2.62 -3.77 -4.76
CA SER A 33 2.95 -3.54 -6.16
C SER A 33 3.08 -2.05 -6.40
N ALA A 34 3.89 -1.67 -7.38
CA ALA A 34 4.01 -0.27 -7.82
C ALA A 34 2.71 0.25 -8.49
N LYS A 35 1.82 -0.65 -8.91
CA LYS A 35 0.52 -0.32 -9.51
C LYS A 35 -0.59 -1.13 -8.86
N THR A 36 -1.76 -0.50 -8.69
CA THR A 36 -3.00 -1.20 -8.36
C THR A 36 -3.62 -1.78 -9.64
N ASP A 37 -4.68 -2.57 -9.46
CA ASP A 37 -5.54 -3.11 -10.51
C ASP A 37 -6.71 -2.18 -10.86
N PHE A 38 -6.63 -0.89 -10.50
CA PHE A 38 -7.67 0.08 -10.80
C PHE A 38 -7.91 0.18 -12.32
N ASP A 39 -9.13 -0.12 -12.74
CA ASP A 39 -9.52 -0.22 -14.16
C ASP A 39 -10.65 0.78 -14.51
N GLY A 40 -10.69 1.92 -13.82
CA GLY A 40 -11.62 3.01 -14.10
C GLY A 40 -12.68 3.23 -13.02
N ALA A 41 -13.38 4.36 -13.15
CA ALA A 41 -14.39 4.82 -12.21
C ALA A 41 -15.51 5.52 -12.98
N ASP A 42 -16.38 4.73 -13.62
CA ASP A 42 -17.57 5.23 -14.30
C ASP A 42 -18.76 5.25 -13.34
N TYR A 43 -19.36 6.44 -13.18
CA TYR A 43 -20.51 6.67 -12.33
C TYR A 43 -21.62 7.33 -13.15
N PRO A 44 -22.46 6.55 -13.88
CA PRO A 44 -23.48 7.09 -14.78
C PRO A 44 -24.51 8.00 -14.09
N THR A 45 -24.69 7.83 -12.77
CA THR A 45 -25.61 8.62 -11.94
C THR A 45 -24.91 9.10 -10.68
N PRO A 46 -24.01 10.11 -10.78
CA PRO A 46 -23.26 10.57 -9.63
C PRO A 46 -24.17 11.29 -8.63
N TYR A 47 -23.80 11.25 -7.35
CA TYR A 47 -24.52 11.97 -6.30
C TYR A 47 -24.48 13.49 -6.55
N LYS A 48 -25.64 14.15 -6.52
CA LYS A 48 -25.80 15.58 -6.81
C LYS A 48 -26.04 16.46 -5.56
N GLY A 49 -26.03 15.87 -4.36
CA GLY A 49 -26.23 16.62 -3.11
C GLY A 49 -24.92 17.16 -2.51
N GLY A 50 -25.02 17.87 -1.39
CA GLY A 50 -23.88 18.59 -0.77
C GLY A 50 -23.15 17.87 0.37
N LYS A 51 -23.51 16.61 0.67
CA LYS A 51 -22.84 15.85 1.74
C LYS A 51 -21.42 15.45 1.35
N LYS A 52 -20.54 15.30 2.34
CA LYS A 52 -19.10 15.00 2.16
C LYS A 52 -18.70 13.80 3.01
N VAL A 53 -17.58 13.16 2.65
CA VAL A 53 -16.92 12.13 3.46
C VAL A 53 -15.95 12.80 4.43
N LEU A 54 -16.09 12.50 5.72
CA LEU A 54 -15.09 12.83 6.74
C LEU A 54 -14.33 11.54 7.08
N MET A 55 -13.05 11.48 6.73
CA MET A 55 -12.18 10.35 7.04
C MET A 55 -11.28 10.70 8.23
N ILE A 56 -11.23 9.81 9.22
CA ILE A 56 -10.24 9.85 10.32
C ILE A 56 -9.32 8.65 10.11
N GLY A 57 -8.02 8.91 9.91
CA GLY A 57 -6.97 7.89 9.79
C GLY A 57 -6.19 7.71 11.09
N THR A 58 -5.36 6.68 11.13
CA THR A 58 -4.42 6.37 12.21
C THR A 58 -3.02 6.85 11.90
#